data_AF-A0A1H3VSV9-F1
#
_entry.id   AF-A0A1H3VSV9-F1
#
_cell.length_a   1.000
_cell.length_b   1.000
_cell.length_c   1.000
_cell.angle_alpha   90.00
_cell.angle_beta   90.00
_cell.angle_gamma   90.00
#
_symmetry.space_group_name_H-M   'P 1'
#
loop_
_entity.id
_entity.type
_entity.pdbx_description
1 polymer ?
#
loop_
_entity_poly.entity_id
_entity_poly.type
_entity_poly.pdbx_seq_one_letter_code
_entity_poly.pdbx_strand_id
1 'polypeptide(L)'
;MKRHSILKLASVFTFVFCLSCGSTEKVITPEGEVYELKGSKFYSNGEEVTATLSREEKSKINQILEDRLKLEKEAAKRKAELEEAQKKAEAARKKAEKKQKALEKEIKAKEKAREDFFKAQEKLKKKTEKYQKRLDRGDLSQDDIEDWKKRLKDLEDDVKKAEEKLSRS
;
A
#
# COMPACT_ATOMS: atom_id res chain seq x y z
N MET A 1 12.64 -2.60 47.56
CA MET A 1 12.78 -2.13 46.16
C MET A 1 14.24 -1.94 45.71
N LYS A 2 15.14 -2.92 45.88
CA LYS A 2 16.56 -2.78 45.44
C LYS A 2 17.10 -3.96 44.61
N ARG A 3 16.35 -5.05 44.47
CA ARG A 3 16.76 -6.24 43.69
C ARG A 3 16.56 -6.09 42.18
N HIS A 4 15.59 -5.30 41.75
CA HIS A 4 15.31 -5.09 40.32
C HIS A 4 16.36 -4.22 39.60
N SER A 5 17.05 -3.31 40.30
CA SER A 5 18.08 -2.47 39.67
C SER A 5 19.38 -3.23 39.40
N ILE A 6 19.74 -4.20 40.25
CA ILE A 6 20.94 -5.03 40.09
C ILE A 6 20.74 -6.05 38.96
N LEU A 7 19.53 -6.61 38.82
CA LEU A 7 19.18 -7.53 37.73
C LEU A 7 19.18 -6.82 36.36
N LYS A 8 18.77 -5.55 36.32
CA LYS A 8 18.83 -4.73 35.10
C LYS A 8 20.27 -4.35 34.74
N LEU A 9 21.13 -4.07 35.73
CA LEU A 9 22.54 -3.78 35.47
C LEU A 9 23.31 -5.01 34.95
N ALA A 10 23.01 -6.19 35.49
CA ALA A 10 23.60 -7.45 35.03
C ALA A 10 23.12 -7.83 33.61
N SER A 11 21.83 -7.62 33.30
CA SER A 11 21.25 -7.89 31.98
C SER A 11 21.77 -6.95 30.88
N VAL A 12 22.18 -5.73 31.21
CA VAL A 12 22.76 -4.78 30.25
C VAL A 12 24.25 -5.08 30.00
N PHE A 13 24.97 -5.64 30.98
CA PHE A 13 26.38 -6.00 30.83
C PHE A 13 26.60 -7.24 29.94
N THR A 14 25.67 -8.20 29.94
CA THR A 14 25.74 -9.39 29.06
C THR A 14 25.47 -9.08 27.59
N PHE A 15 24.82 -7.96 27.27
CA PHE A 15 24.54 -7.57 25.88
C PHE A 15 25.75 -6.92 25.16
N VAL A 16 26.80 -6.55 25.91
CA VAL A 16 27.99 -5.85 25.38
C VAL A 16 29.11 -6.82 24.95
N PHE A 17 29.07 -8.09 25.37
CA PHE A 17 30.17 -9.04 25.12
C PHE A 17 30.09 -9.80 23.77
N CYS A 18 29.03 -9.62 22.98
CA CYS A 18 28.87 -10.31 21.69
C CYS A 18 29.36 -9.51 20.47
N LEU A 19 30.02 -8.37 20.66
CA LEU A 19 30.45 -7.50 19.56
C LEU A 19 31.88 -7.77 19.05
N SER A 20 32.64 -8.69 19.65
CA SER A 20 33.96 -9.09 19.12
C SER A 20 33.86 -10.26 18.15
N CYS A 21 32.98 -10.15 17.15
CA CYS A 21 33.06 -11.01 15.97
C CYS A 21 34.22 -10.48 15.12
N GLY A 22 35.44 -10.99 15.36
CA GLY A 22 36.53 -10.79 14.42
C GLY A 22 36.13 -11.42 13.09
N SER A 23 35.90 -10.60 12.06
CA SER A 23 35.48 -11.07 10.74
C SER A 23 36.50 -12.05 10.19
N THR A 24 36.13 -13.32 10.18
CA THR A 24 36.82 -14.39 9.47
C THR A 24 36.19 -14.55 8.10
N GLU A 25 36.98 -14.42 7.05
CA GLU A 25 36.53 -14.57 5.68
C GLU A 25 37.05 -15.90 5.12
N LYS A 26 36.18 -16.68 4.48
CA LYS A 26 36.55 -17.96 3.86
C LYS A 26 36.63 -17.81 2.35
N VAL A 27 37.74 -18.28 1.78
CA VAL A 27 38.00 -18.29 0.34
C VAL A 27 38.19 -19.72 -0.10
N ILE A 28 37.54 -20.08 -1.21
CA ILE A 28 37.70 -21.37 -1.88
C ILE A 28 38.37 -21.08 -3.21
N THR A 29 39.54 -21.67 -3.45
CA THR A 29 40.27 -21.49 -4.71
C THR A 29 39.69 -22.41 -5.80
N PRO A 30 39.96 -22.15 -7.09
CA PRO A 30 39.55 -23.03 -8.18
C PRO A 30 40.07 -24.47 -8.05
N GLU A 31 41.20 -24.64 -7.37
CA GLU A 31 41.83 -25.93 -7.07
C GLU A 31 41.13 -26.68 -5.93
N GLY A 32 40.14 -26.05 -5.27
CA GLY A 32 39.35 -26.62 -4.18
C GLY A 32 39.96 -26.41 -2.80
N GLU A 33 41.03 -25.64 -2.68
CA GLU A 33 41.67 -25.34 -1.39
C GLU A 33 40.86 -24.28 -0.63
N VAL A 34 40.69 -24.49 0.68
CA VAL A 34 39.92 -23.60 1.55
C VAL A 34 40.85 -22.86 2.50
N TYR A 35 40.84 -21.53 2.40
CA TYR A 35 41.61 -20.65 3.27
C TYR A 35 40.68 -19.79 4.13
N GLU A 36 41.03 -19.63 5.40
CA GLU A 36 40.41 -18.64 6.29
C GLU A 36 41.35 -17.45 6.47
N LEU A 37 40.84 -16.24 6.25
CA LEU A 37 41.57 -14.99 6.41
C LEU A 37 41.15 -14.33 7.73
N LYS A 38 42.15 -13.96 8.52
CA LYS A 38 42.00 -13.18 9.76
C LYS A 38 43.00 -12.03 9.71
N GLY A 39 42.57 -10.89 9.18
CA GLY A 39 43.46 -9.75 8.92
C GLY A 39 44.52 -10.09 7.87
N SER A 40 45.80 -10.01 8.24
CA SER A 40 46.94 -10.30 7.34
C SER A 40 47.42 -11.75 7.35
N LYS A 41 46.72 -12.64 8.08
CA LYS A 41 47.10 -14.04 8.26
C LYS A 41 46.17 -14.98 7.48
N PHE A 42 46.77 -16.01 6.90
CA PHE A 42 46.10 -17.06 6.13
C PHE A 42 46.14 -18.37 6.92
N TYR A 43 44.99 -19.02 7.04
CA TYR A 43 44.85 -20.30 7.73
C TYR A 43 44.30 -21.36 6.79
N SER A 44 44.85 -22.57 6.86
CA SER A 44 44.32 -23.76 6.19
C SER A 44 44.13 -24.86 7.23
N ASN A 45 42.95 -25.46 7.30
CA ASN A 45 42.58 -26.46 8.32
C ASN A 45 42.85 -26.03 9.78
N GLY A 46 42.83 -24.72 10.06
CA GLY A 46 43.09 -24.16 11.38
C GLY A 46 44.56 -23.84 11.69
N GLU A 47 45.50 -24.23 10.83
CA GLU A 47 46.92 -23.90 10.96
C GLU A 47 47.30 -22.65 10.17
N GLU A 48 48.17 -21.80 10.72
CA GLU A 48 48.63 -20.57 10.05
C GLU A 48 49.64 -20.91 8.94
N VAL A 49 49.23 -20.72 7.69
CA VAL A 49 50.02 -21.01 6.48
C VAL A 49 50.55 -19.73 5.81
N THR A 50 50.51 -18.60 6.51
CA THR A 50 50.95 -17.29 6.00
C THR A 50 52.39 -17.32 5.49
N ALA A 51 53.30 -18.01 6.18
CA ALA A 51 54.72 -18.02 5.81
C ALA A 51 55.02 -18.96 4.63
N THR A 52 54.21 -19.99 4.44
CA THR A 52 54.40 -21.00 3.39
C THR A 52 53.81 -20.57 2.05
N LEU A 53 52.82 -19.69 2.06
CA LEU A 53 52.24 -19.13 0.84
C LEU A 53 53.17 -18.10 0.17
N SER A 54 53.37 -18.27 -1.13
CA SER A 54 54.04 -17.31 -1.99
C SER A 54 53.27 -15.99 -2.08
N ARG A 55 53.96 -14.93 -2.54
CA ARG A 55 53.32 -13.62 -2.76
C ARG A 55 52.17 -13.69 -3.79
N GLU A 56 52.33 -14.54 -4.80
CA GLU A 56 51.35 -14.71 -5.87
C GLU A 56 50.09 -15.42 -5.37
N GLU A 57 50.23 -16.48 -4.58
CA GLU A 57 49.09 -17.20 -3.97
C GLU A 57 48.30 -16.29 -3.03
N LYS A 58 48.98 -15.53 -2.16
CA LYS A 58 48.32 -14.53 -1.29
C LYS A 58 47.54 -13.51 -2.10
N SER A 59 48.10 -13.03 -3.21
CA SER A 59 47.42 -12.08 -4.10
C SER A 59 46.19 -12.69 -4.74
N LYS A 60 46.26 -13.94 -5.22
CA LYS A 60 45.11 -14.64 -5.81
C LYS A 60 43.99 -14.85 -4.79
N ILE A 61 44.32 -15.31 -3.59
CA ILE A 61 43.33 -15.52 -2.50
C ILE A 61 42.63 -14.21 -2.14
N ASN A 62 43.39 -13.11 -1.99
CA ASN A 62 42.80 -11.79 -1.71
C ASN A 62 41.96 -11.27 -2.87
N GLN A 63 42.37 -11.47 -4.12
CA GLN A 63 41.58 -11.09 -5.30
C GLN A 63 40.24 -11.83 -5.34
N ILE A 64 40.24 -13.14 -5.10
CA ILE A 64 39.00 -13.94 -5.05
C ILE A 64 38.06 -13.41 -3.96
N LEU A 65 38.60 -13.09 -2.78
CA LEU A 65 37.82 -12.52 -1.69
C LEU A 65 37.24 -11.15 -2.06
N GLU A 66 38.07 -10.25 -2.58
CA GLU A 66 37.64 -8.92 -2.99
C GLU A 66 36.56 -8.97 -4.06
N ASP A 67 36.73 -9.83 -5.06
CA ASP A 67 35.76 -9.97 -6.14
C ASP A 67 34.44 -10.55 -5.64
N ARG A 68 34.49 -11.54 -4.74
CA ARG A 68 33.29 -12.04 -4.04
C ARG A 68 32.61 -10.93 -3.25
N LEU A 69 33.35 -10.15 -2.45
CA LEU A 69 32.79 -9.06 -1.66
C LEU A 69 32.21 -7.94 -2.54
N LYS A 70 32.82 -7.64 -3.68
CA LYS A 70 32.28 -6.70 -4.67
C LYS A 70 30.96 -7.24 -5.24
N LEU A 71 30.92 -8.50 -5.66
CA LEU A 71 29.71 -9.15 -6.16
C LEU A 71 28.58 -9.18 -5.13
N GLU A 72 28.89 -9.52 -3.87
CA GLU A 72 27.90 -9.51 -2.79
C GLU A 72 27.37 -8.10 -2.51
N LYS A 73 28.24 -7.08 -2.51
CA LYS A 73 27.83 -5.68 -2.36
C LYS A 73 26.95 -5.21 -3.53
N GLU A 74 27.29 -5.56 -4.76
CA GLU A 74 26.48 -5.24 -5.93
C GLU A 74 25.14 -5.97 -5.92
N ALA A 75 25.12 -7.25 -5.56
CA ALA A 75 23.89 -8.02 -5.40
C ALA A 75 22.99 -7.43 -4.30
N ALA A 76 23.57 -7.01 -3.17
CA ALA A 76 22.85 -6.36 -2.09
C ALA A 76 22.26 -5.01 -2.52
N LYS A 77 23.04 -4.18 -3.25
CA LYS A 77 22.55 -2.92 -3.82
C LYS A 77 21.40 -3.15 -4.80
N ARG A 78 21.56 -4.06 -5.76
CA ARG A 78 20.51 -4.41 -6.72
C ARG A 78 19.26 -4.93 -6.03
N LYS A 79 19.40 -5.77 -5.01
CA LYS A 79 18.26 -6.27 -4.22
C LYS A 79 17.53 -5.12 -3.51
N ALA A 80 18.28 -4.21 -2.87
CA ALA A 80 17.69 -3.04 -2.21
C ALA A 80 16.97 -2.12 -3.21
N GLU A 81 17.55 -1.88 -4.39
CA GLU A 81 16.92 -1.10 -5.46
C GLU A 81 15.64 -1.76 -5.99
N LEU A 82 15.64 -3.09 -6.16
CA LEU A 82 14.46 -3.85 -6.57
C LEU A 82 13.36 -3.80 -5.51
N GLU A 83 13.70 -3.96 -4.22
CA GLU A 83 12.72 -3.84 -3.12
C GLU A 83 12.14 -2.43 -3.02
N GLU A 84 12.97 -1.38 -3.16
CA GLU A 84 12.53 0.01 -3.25
C GLU A 84 11.57 0.24 -4.43
N ALA A 85 11.93 -0.28 -5.62
CA ALA A 85 11.11 -0.16 -6.82
C ALA A 85 9.76 -0.88 -6.66
N GLN A 86 9.76 -2.09 -6.09
CA GLN A 86 8.55 -2.85 -5.79
C GLN A 86 7.64 -2.11 -4.81
N LYS A 87 8.20 -1.56 -3.71
CA LYS A 87 7.44 -0.76 -2.74
C LYS A 87 6.81 0.47 -3.39
N LYS A 88 7.55 1.20 -4.23
CA LYS A 88 7.04 2.37 -4.98
C LYS A 88 5.92 1.96 -5.93
N ALA A 89 6.11 0.88 -6.69
CA ALA A 89 5.10 0.36 -7.62
C ALA A 89 3.82 -0.08 -6.88
N GLU A 90 3.94 -0.78 -5.75
CA GLU A 90 2.79 -1.19 -4.94
C GLU A 90 2.04 0.00 -4.36
N ALA A 91 2.77 1.00 -3.84
CA ALA A 91 2.18 2.23 -3.33
C ALA A 91 1.44 3.01 -4.43
N ALA A 92 2.02 3.11 -5.64
CA ALA A 92 1.38 3.73 -6.80
C ALA A 92 0.11 2.97 -7.20
N ARG A 93 0.16 1.64 -7.27
CA ARG A 93 -1.00 0.79 -7.56
C ARG A 93 -2.13 1.00 -6.55
N LYS A 94 -1.81 0.98 -5.24
CA LYS A 94 -2.80 1.21 -4.17
C LYS A 94 -3.43 2.61 -4.25
N LYS A 95 -2.64 3.64 -4.59
CA LYS A 95 -3.16 5.00 -4.81
C LYS A 95 -4.09 5.07 -6.01
N ALA A 96 -3.72 4.43 -7.12
CA ALA A 96 -4.55 4.37 -8.32
C ALA A 96 -5.88 3.63 -8.05
N GLU A 97 -5.83 2.48 -7.38
CA GLU A 97 -7.02 1.70 -7.03
C GLU A 97 -7.97 2.48 -6.11
N LYS A 98 -7.44 3.21 -5.12
CA LYS A 98 -8.25 4.08 -4.25
C LYS A 98 -8.93 5.19 -5.03
N LYS A 99 -8.21 5.84 -5.97
CA LYS A 99 -8.78 6.88 -6.83
C LYS A 99 -9.87 6.31 -7.74
N GLN A 100 -9.62 5.17 -8.38
CA GLN A 100 -10.62 4.48 -9.20
C GLN A 100 -11.88 4.17 -8.39
N LYS A 101 -11.74 3.56 -7.21
CA LYS A 101 -12.88 3.26 -6.34
C LYS A 101 -13.65 4.50 -5.89
N ALA A 102 -12.98 5.63 -5.66
CA ALA A 102 -13.63 6.89 -5.32
C ALA A 102 -14.45 7.43 -6.52
N LEU A 103 -13.84 7.45 -7.71
CA LEU A 103 -14.51 7.87 -8.94
C LEU A 103 -15.71 6.97 -9.27
N GLU A 104 -15.59 5.65 -9.14
CA GLU A 104 -16.70 4.72 -9.36
C GLU A 104 -17.86 4.98 -8.39
N LYS A 105 -17.57 5.34 -7.13
CA LYS A 105 -18.61 5.71 -6.15
C LYS A 105 -19.29 7.02 -6.52
N GLU A 106 -18.53 8.04 -6.93
CA GLU A 106 -19.06 9.32 -7.39
C GLU A 106 -19.95 9.15 -8.62
N ILE A 107 -19.50 8.38 -9.61
CA ILE A 107 -20.29 8.06 -10.81
C ILE A 107 -21.60 7.37 -10.42
N LYS A 108 -21.54 6.33 -9.58
CA LYS A 108 -22.76 5.63 -9.11
C LYS A 108 -23.70 6.54 -8.34
N ALA A 109 -23.17 7.46 -7.52
CA ALA A 109 -23.99 8.42 -6.79
C ALA A 109 -24.70 9.40 -7.75
N LYS A 110 -23.99 9.91 -8.76
CA LYS A 110 -24.55 10.76 -9.81
C LYS A 110 -25.61 10.05 -10.64
N GLU A 111 -25.34 8.82 -11.06
CA GLU A 111 -26.30 8.01 -11.82
C GLU A 111 -27.58 7.78 -11.03
N LYS A 112 -27.45 7.42 -9.75
CA LYS A 112 -28.60 7.25 -8.85
C LYS A 112 -29.38 8.56 -8.65
N ALA A 113 -28.69 9.67 -8.41
CA ALA A 113 -29.34 10.98 -8.27
C ALA A 113 -30.09 11.38 -9.55
N ARG A 114 -29.52 11.09 -10.71
CA ARG A 114 -30.15 11.33 -12.02
C ARG A 114 -31.39 10.47 -12.22
N GLU A 115 -31.30 9.18 -11.88
CA GLU A 115 -32.44 8.26 -11.94
C GLU A 115 -33.58 8.70 -11.01
N ASP A 116 -33.26 9.06 -9.77
CA ASP A 116 -34.23 9.54 -8.78
C ASP A 116 -34.92 10.82 -9.26
N PHE A 117 -34.18 11.76 -9.85
CA PHE A 117 -34.73 12.98 -10.45
C PHE A 117 -35.73 12.68 -11.57
N PHE A 118 -35.35 11.82 -12.53
CA PHE A 118 -36.26 11.48 -13.63
C PHE A 118 -37.50 10.73 -13.15
N LYS A 119 -37.37 9.82 -12.18
CA LYS A 119 -38.52 9.14 -11.56
C LYS A 119 -39.46 10.12 -10.88
N ALA A 120 -38.93 11.11 -10.16
CA ALA A 120 -39.74 12.15 -9.53
C ALA A 120 -40.48 13.00 -10.58
N GLN A 121 -39.79 13.43 -11.65
CA GLN A 121 -40.40 14.18 -12.75
C GLN A 121 -41.51 13.38 -13.44
N GLU A 122 -41.27 12.10 -13.73
CA GLU A 122 -42.27 11.24 -14.37
C GLU A 122 -43.51 11.05 -13.48
N LYS A 123 -43.29 10.87 -12.17
CA LYS A 123 -44.37 10.75 -11.18
C LYS A 123 -45.22 12.02 -11.12
N LEU A 124 -44.58 13.19 -11.07
CA LEU A 124 -45.27 14.48 -11.10
C LEU A 124 -46.09 14.60 -12.38
N LYS A 125 -45.47 14.39 -13.55
CA LYS A 125 -46.14 14.45 -14.85
C LYS A 125 -47.40 13.56 -14.91
N LYS A 126 -47.27 12.28 -14.54
CA LYS A 126 -48.40 11.33 -14.54
C LYS A 126 -49.53 11.76 -13.60
N LYS A 127 -49.21 12.35 -12.44
CA LYS A 127 -50.21 12.82 -11.48
C LYS A 127 -50.88 14.11 -11.95
N THR A 128 -50.13 15.04 -12.53
CA THR A 128 -50.65 16.26 -13.14
C THR A 128 -51.61 15.93 -14.29
N GLU A 129 -51.22 15.03 -15.20
CA GLU A 129 -52.10 14.57 -16.29
C GLU A 129 -53.39 13.92 -15.77
N LYS A 130 -53.29 13.09 -14.72
CA LYS A 130 -54.47 12.45 -14.11
C LYS A 130 -55.38 13.47 -13.45
N TYR A 131 -54.81 14.46 -12.75
CA TYR A 131 -55.57 15.56 -12.16
C TYR A 131 -56.31 16.36 -13.24
N GLN A 132 -55.61 16.79 -14.28
CA GLN A 132 -56.20 17.54 -15.39
C GLN A 132 -57.36 16.77 -16.04
N LYS A 133 -57.17 15.48 -16.34
CA LYS A 133 -58.24 14.63 -16.90
C LYS A 133 -59.47 14.51 -15.99
N ARG A 134 -59.30 14.53 -14.66
CA ARG A 134 -60.45 14.48 -13.73
C ARG A 134 -61.12 15.85 -13.60
N LEU A 135 -60.33 16.91 -13.60
CA LEU A 135 -60.82 18.29 -13.59
C LEU A 135 -61.66 18.58 -14.84
N ASP A 136 -61.16 18.23 -16.02
CA ASP A 136 -61.85 18.42 -17.31
C ASP A 136 -63.16 17.63 -17.41
N ARG A 137 -63.26 16.50 -16.71
CA ARG A 137 -64.47 15.67 -16.64
C ARG A 137 -65.49 16.16 -15.59
N GLY A 138 -65.11 17.11 -14.73
CA GLY A 138 -65.94 17.51 -13.60
C GLY A 138 -66.03 16.46 -12.49
N ASP A 139 -65.10 15.49 -12.45
CA ASP A 139 -65.09 14.36 -11.50
C ASP A 139 -64.55 14.73 -10.10
N LEU A 140 -64.42 16.03 -9.78
CA LEU A 140 -63.78 16.53 -8.57
C LEU A 140 -64.67 17.55 -7.86
N SER A 141 -64.90 17.35 -6.58
CA SER A 141 -65.46 18.38 -5.70
C SER A 141 -64.44 19.48 -5.41
N GLN A 142 -64.87 20.59 -4.81
CA GLN A 142 -63.97 21.67 -4.41
C GLN A 142 -62.90 21.18 -3.42
N ASP A 143 -63.29 20.36 -2.44
CA ASP A 143 -62.37 19.77 -1.46
C ASP A 143 -61.38 18.82 -2.13
N ASP A 144 -61.84 18.00 -3.10
CA ASP A 144 -60.94 17.13 -3.87
C ASP A 144 -59.88 17.93 -4.63
N ILE A 145 -60.28 19.08 -5.23
CA ILE A 145 -59.36 19.96 -5.96
C ILE A 145 -58.25 20.47 -5.03
N GLU A 146 -58.58 20.87 -3.81
CA GLU A 146 -57.60 21.32 -2.82
C GLU A 146 -56.63 20.19 -2.42
N ASP A 147 -57.15 18.99 -2.17
CA ASP A 147 -56.36 17.79 -1.88
C ASP A 147 -55.41 17.43 -3.03
N TRP A 148 -55.86 17.52 -4.28
CA TRP A 148 -55.02 17.29 -5.44
C TRP A 148 -53.92 18.35 -5.58
N LYS A 149 -54.24 19.63 -5.38
CA LYS A 149 -53.23 20.71 -5.39
C LYS A 149 -52.16 20.47 -4.34
N LYS A 150 -52.54 20.07 -3.12
CA LYS A 150 -51.59 19.73 -2.06
C LYS A 150 -50.66 18.58 -2.48
N ARG A 151 -51.23 17.49 -3.02
CA ARG A 151 -50.44 16.34 -3.49
C ARG A 151 -49.50 16.69 -4.64
N LEU A 152 -49.91 17.56 -5.56
CA LEU A 152 -49.03 18.01 -6.65
C LEU A 152 -47.89 18.88 -6.13
N LYS A 153 -48.17 19.76 -5.16
CA LYS A 153 -47.14 20.57 -4.49
C LYS A 153 -46.11 19.69 -3.78
N ASP A 154 -46.55 18.66 -3.06
CA ASP A 154 -45.63 17.71 -2.41
C ASP A 154 -44.71 17.01 -3.44
N LEU A 155 -45.25 16.67 -4.63
CA LEU A 155 -44.48 16.06 -5.71
C LEU A 155 -43.52 17.05 -6.40
N GLU A 156 -43.89 18.31 -6.54
CA GLU A 156 -43.00 19.37 -7.02
C GLU A 156 -41.82 19.57 -6.06
N ASP A 157 -42.08 19.56 -4.75
CA ASP A 157 -41.03 19.64 -3.73
C ASP A 157 -40.11 18.42 -3.75
N ASP A 158 -40.65 17.22 -4.01
CA ASP A 158 -39.84 16.01 -4.22
C ASP A 158 -38.92 16.13 -5.45
N VAL A 159 -39.41 16.69 -6.56
CA VAL A 159 -38.60 16.95 -7.76
C VAL A 159 -37.48 17.93 -7.45
N LYS A 160 -37.77 19.05 -6.78
CA LYS A 160 -36.75 20.03 -6.37
C LYS A 160 -35.68 19.42 -5.48
N LYS A 161 -36.08 18.60 -4.49
CA LYS A 161 -35.12 17.88 -3.63
C LYS A 161 -34.25 16.92 -4.42
N ALA A 162 -34.79 16.25 -5.43
CA ALA A 162 -34.02 15.36 -6.29
C ALA A 162 -33.05 16.14 -7.21
N GLU A 163 -33.47 17.31 -7.72
CA GLU A 163 -32.62 18.22 -8.50
C GLU A 163 -31.47 18.81 -7.67
N GLU A 164 -31.73 19.21 -6.43
CA GLU A 164 -30.69 19.64 -5.49
C GLU A 164 -29.68 18.52 -5.20
N LYS A 165 -30.15 17.27 -5.07
CA LYS A 165 -29.25 16.13 -4.88
C LYS A 165 -28.40 15.88 -6.12
N LEU A 166 -28.99 16.00 -7.32
CA LEU A 166 -28.29 15.83 -8.60
C LEU A 166 -27.24 16.92 -8.84
N SER A 167 -27.50 18.16 -8.44
CA SER A 167 -26.52 19.25 -8.58
C SER A 167 -25.38 19.18 -7.56
N ARG A 168 -25.60 18.51 -6.41
CA ARG A 168 -24.58 18.31 -5.37
C ARG A 168 -23.76 17.02 -5.56
N SER A 169 -24.32 16.02 -6.25
CA SER A 169 -23.65 14.76 -6.57
C SER A 169 -22.66 14.92 -7.71
#